data_AF-A0A3N4D529-F1
#
_entry.id   AF-A0A3N4D529-F1
#
_cell.length_a   1.000
_cell.length_b   1.000
_cell.length_c   1.000
_cell.angle_alpha   90.00
_cell.angle_beta   90.00
_cell.angle_gamma   90.00
#
_symmetry.space_group_name_H-M   'P 1'
#
loop_
_entity.id
_entity.type
_entity.pdbx_description
1 polymer ?
#
loop_
_entity_poly.entity_id
_entity_poly.type
_entity_poly.pdbx_seq_one_letter_code
_entity_poly.pdbx_strand_id
1 'polypeptide(L)'
;MTDETFATVRRGYDPAQVDSVLRRMRQTHAAALQEAATQTVEINKLNQALEASQGRVTGLQQQVSELQEQVTQAQSHASNGHGTDFTSLGERIAQMLTLAQEEADDIRLRAQEDAEAMEIQVAHEVEHARAAADGYATETRSKAEADAARIIDQANREADELLDHADREASARRREAEAVFEQQRAAAGAAAAEFEATLAERRERATAEFATQMANHERALAVANDKLTEAQTEAARVLEEAHASAEEERERAASEAKSRLENARIAAERVKRESERELSALAARRDSITEQLANVRQMLSTLGGSALTMNLAPGSPTSPGDVAAEDAATKKSTSAKTTAKAR
;
A
#
# COMPACT_ATOMS: atom_id res chain seq x y z
N MET A 1 47.36 -17.70 13.99
CA MET A 1 46.58 -16.49 13.69
C MET A 1 45.14 -16.83 13.98
N THR A 2 44.55 -16.20 14.99
CA THR A 2 43.14 -16.38 15.33
C THR A 2 42.31 -15.49 14.41
N ASP A 3 41.52 -16.10 13.52
CA ASP A 3 40.59 -15.37 12.67
C ASP A 3 39.42 -14.87 13.53
N GLU A 4 39.58 -13.69 14.13
CA GLU A 4 38.51 -13.01 14.87
C GLU A 4 37.62 -12.24 13.88
N THR A 5 36.41 -12.74 13.65
CA THR A 5 35.39 -12.10 12.81
C THR A 5 34.60 -11.05 13.60
N PHE A 6 34.70 -9.78 13.20
CA PHE A 6 33.97 -8.66 13.82
C PHE A 6 32.58 -8.46 13.20
N ALA A 7 31.59 -8.12 14.02
CA ALA A 7 30.25 -7.78 13.53
C ALA A 7 30.30 -6.48 12.69
N THR A 8 29.66 -6.49 11.52
CA THR A 8 29.58 -5.33 10.61
C THR A 8 28.30 -4.54 10.84
N VAL A 9 28.44 -3.29 11.26
CA VAL A 9 27.37 -2.29 11.35
C VAL A 9 27.35 -1.48 10.04
N ARG A 10 26.24 -0.78 9.75
CA ARG A 10 25.93 -0.01 8.52
C ARG A 10 27.06 0.87 7.90
N ARG A 11 28.19 1.10 8.60
CA ARG A 11 29.41 1.78 8.11
C ARG A 11 30.72 1.13 8.62
N GLY A 12 30.81 -0.19 8.70
CA GLY A 12 32.06 -0.91 9.03
C GLY A 12 31.95 -1.77 10.29
N TYR A 13 33.09 -2.18 10.86
CA TYR A 13 33.13 -3.02 12.06
C TYR A 13 32.67 -2.27 13.32
N ASP A 14 32.08 -3.00 14.28
CA ASP A 14 31.67 -2.45 15.57
C ASP A 14 32.90 -1.98 16.39
N PRO A 15 33.04 -0.66 16.66
CA PRO A 15 34.18 -0.12 17.41
C PRO A 15 34.33 -0.71 18.81
N ALA A 16 33.23 -1.06 19.49
CA ALA A 16 33.28 -1.58 20.86
C ALA A 16 33.88 -3.01 20.90
N GLN A 17 33.55 -3.84 19.91
CA GLN A 17 34.13 -5.18 19.77
C GLN A 17 35.62 -5.09 19.46
N VAL A 18 36.01 -4.22 18.53
CA VAL A 18 37.42 -3.99 18.17
C VAL A 18 38.21 -3.49 19.38
N ASP A 19 37.70 -2.53 20.15
CA ASP A 19 38.36 -2.02 21.35
C ASP A 19 38.53 -3.08 22.45
N SER A 20 37.54 -3.96 22.62
CA SER A 20 37.61 -5.07 23.57
C SER A 20 38.69 -6.08 23.20
N VAL A 21 38.81 -6.41 21.91
CA VAL A 21 39.85 -7.30 21.36
C VAL A 21 41.22 -6.65 21.47
N LEU A 22 41.36 -5.37 21.12
CA LEU A 22 42.61 -4.63 21.27
C LEU A 22 43.05 -4.57 22.73
N ARG A 23 42.11 -4.39 23.68
CA ARG A 23 42.42 -4.45 25.12
C ARG A 23 42.89 -5.84 25.54
N ARG A 24 42.22 -6.90 25.08
CA ARG A 24 42.61 -8.29 25.34
C ARG A 24 44.00 -8.59 24.79
N MET A 25 44.28 -8.24 23.53
CA MET A 25 45.59 -8.42 22.89
C MET A 25 46.70 -7.65 23.61
N ARG A 26 46.42 -6.41 24.06
CA ARG A 26 47.37 -5.64 24.87
C ARG A 26 47.66 -6.31 26.22
N GLN A 27 46.64 -6.89 26.85
CA GLN A 27 46.78 -7.59 28.12
C GLN A 27 47.57 -8.89 27.97
N THR A 28 47.30 -9.70 26.93
CA THR A 28 48.08 -10.92 26.65
C THR A 28 49.52 -10.60 26.29
N HIS A 29 49.76 -9.53 25.53
CA HIS A 29 51.11 -9.07 25.21
C HIS A 29 51.85 -8.58 26.46
N ALA A 30 51.19 -7.84 27.35
CA ALA A 30 51.78 -7.41 28.62
C ALA A 30 52.12 -8.60 29.54
N ALA A 31 51.25 -9.60 29.61
CA ALA A 31 51.52 -10.84 30.34
C ALA A 31 52.70 -11.62 29.76
N ALA A 32 52.79 -11.73 28.43
CA ALA A 32 53.91 -12.39 27.76
C ALA A 32 55.25 -11.68 28.01
N LEU A 33 55.26 -10.33 28.03
CA LEU A 33 56.46 -9.56 28.38
C LEU A 33 56.88 -9.78 29.84
N GLN A 34 55.92 -9.88 30.76
CA GLN A 34 56.21 -10.14 32.17
C GLN A 34 56.77 -11.55 32.38
N GLU A 35 56.22 -12.55 31.69
CA GLU A 35 56.73 -13.92 31.73
C GLU A 35 58.14 -14.02 31.14
N ALA A 36 58.40 -13.35 30.01
CA ALA A 36 59.74 -13.26 29.44
C ALA A 36 60.72 -12.62 30.43
N ALA A 37 60.32 -11.55 31.13
CA ALA A 37 61.15 -10.90 32.14
C ALA A 37 61.47 -11.86 33.31
N THR A 38 60.49 -12.61 33.82
CA THR A 38 60.73 -13.60 34.89
C THR A 38 61.67 -14.72 34.43
N GLN A 39 61.49 -15.23 33.21
CA GLN A 39 62.37 -16.25 32.63
C GLN A 39 63.80 -15.74 32.48
N THR A 40 64.03 -14.49 32.09
CA THR A 40 65.39 -13.93 32.03
C THR A 40 66.07 -13.86 33.39
N VAL A 41 65.32 -13.57 34.46
CA VAL A 41 65.85 -13.56 35.83
C VAL A 41 66.21 -14.97 36.28
N GLU A 42 65.38 -15.97 35.96
CA GLU A 42 65.66 -17.38 36.27
C GLU A 42 66.90 -17.91 35.53
N ILE A 43 67.05 -17.59 34.24
CA ILE A 43 68.23 -17.95 33.45
C ILE A 43 69.50 -17.36 34.07
N ASN A 44 69.45 -16.08 34.48
CA ASN A 44 70.59 -15.45 35.14
C ASN A 44 70.96 -16.12 36.48
N LYS A 45 69.96 -16.52 37.29
CA LYS A 45 70.19 -17.26 38.53
C LYS A 45 70.83 -18.64 38.28
N LEU A 46 70.35 -19.36 37.27
CA LEU A 46 70.91 -20.67 36.90
C LEU A 46 72.35 -20.55 36.40
N ASN A 47 72.66 -19.52 35.60
CA ASN A 47 74.02 -19.25 35.15
C ASN A 47 74.98 -18.97 36.32
N GLN A 48 74.54 -18.19 37.32
CA GLN A 48 75.33 -17.94 38.53
C GLN A 48 75.57 -19.21 39.35
N ALA A 49 74.56 -20.08 39.48
CA ALA A 49 74.69 -21.35 40.18
C ALA A 49 75.67 -22.30 39.45
N LEU A 50 75.64 -22.32 38.11
CA LEU A 50 76.57 -23.09 37.29
C LEU A 50 78.00 -22.60 37.49
N GLU A 51 78.25 -21.29 37.41
CA GLU A 51 79.57 -20.70 37.61
C GLU A 51 80.13 -21.01 39.02
N ALA A 52 79.28 -20.92 40.06
CA ALA A 52 79.65 -21.30 41.42
C ALA A 52 79.98 -22.80 41.56
N SER A 53 79.29 -23.68 40.83
CA SER A 53 79.60 -25.11 40.82
C SER A 53 80.91 -25.41 40.09
N GLN A 54 81.18 -24.73 38.98
CA GLN A 54 82.43 -24.85 38.23
C GLN A 54 83.63 -24.36 39.06
N GLY A 55 83.47 -23.25 39.79
CA GLY A 55 84.49 -22.76 40.73
C GLY A 55 84.81 -23.76 41.86
N ARG A 56 83.82 -24.52 42.34
CA ARG A 56 84.06 -25.60 43.32
C ARG A 56 84.85 -26.75 42.72
N VAL A 57 84.55 -27.14 41.48
CA VAL A 57 85.26 -28.21 40.77
C VAL A 57 86.73 -27.85 40.53
N THR A 58 87.00 -26.62 40.09
CA THR A 58 88.39 -26.16 39.88
C THR A 58 89.17 -26.09 41.20
N GLY A 59 88.52 -25.65 42.29
CA GLY A 59 89.12 -25.65 43.63
C GLY A 59 89.48 -27.06 44.12
N LEU A 60 88.60 -28.05 43.92
CA LEU A 60 88.87 -29.45 44.26
C LEU A 60 90.00 -30.04 43.41
N GLN A 61 90.07 -29.71 42.12
CA GLN A 61 91.16 -30.14 41.24
C GLN A 61 92.53 -29.63 41.72
N GLN A 62 92.60 -28.37 42.17
CA GLN A 62 93.84 -27.82 42.73
C GLN A 62 94.27 -28.56 44.00
N GLN A 63 93.35 -28.87 44.91
CA GLN A 63 93.65 -29.63 46.12
C GLN A 63 94.17 -31.04 45.82
N VAL A 64 93.59 -31.73 44.83
CA VAL A 64 94.07 -33.05 44.40
C VAL A 64 95.50 -32.97 43.85
N SER A 65 95.82 -31.93 43.05
CA SER A 65 97.17 -31.75 42.53
C SER A 65 98.21 -31.46 43.62
N GLU A 66 97.85 -30.66 44.62
CA GLU A 66 98.72 -30.34 45.75
C GLU A 66 98.99 -31.58 46.62
N LEU A 67 97.96 -32.39 46.87
CA LEU A 67 98.12 -33.66 47.58
C LEU A 67 99.00 -34.66 46.81
N GLN A 68 98.88 -34.72 45.48
CA GLN A 68 99.75 -35.57 44.65
C GLN A 68 101.22 -35.13 44.71
N GLU A 69 101.48 -33.83 44.78
CA GLU A 69 102.84 -33.27 44.90
C GLU A 69 103.45 -33.58 46.28
N GLN A 70 102.66 -33.52 47.35
CA GLN A 70 103.08 -33.93 48.69
C GLN A 70 103.42 -35.43 48.77
N VAL A 71 102.63 -36.28 48.11
CA VAL A 71 102.89 -37.73 48.05
C VAL A 71 104.19 -38.03 47.30
N THR A 72 104.47 -37.33 46.19
CA THR A 72 105.72 -37.52 45.43
C THR A 72 106.95 -37.01 46.21
N GLN A 73 106.82 -35.91 46.96
CA GLN A 73 107.88 -35.46 47.87
C GLN A 73 108.16 -36.48 48.98
N ALA A 74 107.11 -37.02 49.62
CA ALA A 74 107.26 -38.06 50.66
C ALA A 74 107.96 -39.33 50.12
N GLN A 75 107.64 -39.74 48.89
CA GLN A 75 108.32 -40.86 48.23
C GLN A 75 109.80 -40.59 47.95
N SER A 76 110.18 -39.35 47.63
CA SER A 76 111.59 -38.98 47.41
C SER A 76 112.44 -38.97 48.70
N HIS A 77 111.81 -38.78 49.87
CA HIS A 77 112.49 -38.85 51.16
C HIS A 77 112.69 -40.30 51.65
N ALA A 78 111.91 -41.26 51.15
CA ALA A 78 112.02 -42.67 51.51
C ALA A 78 113.23 -43.39 50.89
N SER A 79 113.87 -42.83 49.86
CA SER A 79 114.98 -43.48 49.13
C SER A 79 116.38 -43.28 49.72
N ASN A 80 116.54 -42.65 50.89
CA ASN A 80 117.85 -42.34 51.52
C ASN A 80 118.06 -42.99 52.91
N GLY A 81 118.00 -44.32 52.97
CA GLY A 81 118.41 -45.09 54.16
C GLY A 81 119.19 -46.35 53.79
N HIS A 82 120.51 -46.35 54.03
CA HIS A 82 121.43 -47.47 53.78
C HIS A 82 121.68 -48.30 55.06
N GLY A 83 121.82 -49.64 54.91
CA GLY A 83 122.71 -50.45 55.77
C GLY A 83 122.17 -51.74 56.41
N THR A 84 122.51 -52.88 55.79
CA THR A 84 122.83 -54.24 56.32
C THR A 84 121.75 -55.12 57.00
N ASP A 85 121.24 -56.11 56.25
CA ASP A 85 121.31 -57.58 56.50
C ASP A 85 120.48 -58.31 55.43
N PHE A 86 121.05 -58.68 54.28
CA PHE A 86 120.27 -59.07 53.09
C PHE A 86 119.41 -60.33 53.23
N THR A 87 119.67 -61.21 54.20
CA THR A 87 118.90 -62.45 54.39
C THR A 87 117.66 -62.22 55.26
N SER A 88 117.80 -61.53 56.40
CA SER A 88 116.65 -61.10 57.21
C SER A 88 115.85 -59.99 56.53
N LEU A 89 116.52 -59.13 55.74
CA LEU A 89 115.88 -58.15 54.88
C LEU A 89 115.11 -58.82 53.76
N GLY A 90 115.61 -59.89 53.13
CA GLY A 90 114.87 -60.65 52.12
C GLY A 90 113.61 -61.29 52.69
N GLU A 91 113.69 -61.88 53.88
CA GLU A 91 112.54 -62.45 54.59
C GLU A 91 111.54 -61.37 55.03
N ARG A 92 112.03 -60.22 55.51
CA ARG A 92 111.21 -59.06 55.87
C ARG A 92 110.59 -58.37 54.64
N ILE A 93 111.28 -58.33 53.51
CA ILE A 93 110.77 -57.83 52.22
C ILE A 93 109.69 -58.79 51.71
N ALA A 94 109.89 -60.10 51.80
CA ALA A 94 108.86 -61.07 51.44
C ALA A 94 107.62 -60.92 52.32
N GLN A 95 107.79 -60.75 53.64
CA GLN A 95 106.69 -60.44 54.56
C GLN A 95 106.03 -59.09 54.27
N MET A 96 106.79 -58.06 53.94
CA MET A 96 106.24 -56.76 53.55
C MET A 96 105.50 -56.85 52.21
N LEU A 97 105.97 -57.66 51.27
CA LEU A 97 105.29 -57.89 49.99
C LEU A 97 104.00 -58.69 50.19
N THR A 98 103.97 -59.69 51.08
CA THR A 98 102.73 -60.40 51.40
C THR A 98 101.75 -59.50 52.14
N LEU A 99 102.19 -58.70 53.12
CA LEU A 99 101.36 -57.71 53.80
C LEU A 99 100.86 -56.62 52.83
N ALA A 100 101.71 -56.15 51.91
CA ALA A 100 101.30 -55.19 50.89
C ALA A 100 100.31 -55.81 49.88
N GLN A 101 100.45 -57.09 49.56
CA GLN A 101 99.51 -57.82 48.70
C GLN A 101 98.17 -58.01 49.41
N GLU A 102 98.17 -58.41 50.68
CA GLU A 102 96.99 -58.51 51.53
C GLU A 102 96.29 -57.14 51.67
N GLU A 103 97.04 -56.07 51.95
CA GLU A 103 96.51 -54.71 52.03
C GLU A 103 95.96 -54.23 50.68
N ALA A 104 96.61 -54.57 49.57
CA ALA A 104 96.11 -54.23 48.23
C ALA A 104 94.80 -54.98 47.90
N ASP A 105 94.69 -56.23 48.31
CA ASP A 105 93.48 -57.03 48.12
C ASP A 105 92.35 -56.57 49.05
N ASP A 106 92.66 -56.15 50.28
CA ASP A 106 91.71 -55.51 51.21
C ASP A 106 91.21 -54.15 50.68
N ILE A 107 92.10 -53.31 50.11
CA ILE A 107 91.72 -52.04 49.48
C ILE A 107 90.80 -52.31 48.28
N ARG A 108 91.08 -53.33 47.47
CA ARG A 108 90.23 -53.71 46.33
C ARG A 108 88.87 -54.19 46.80
N LEU A 109 88.82 -55.01 47.84
CA LEU A 109 87.56 -55.51 48.40
C LEU A 109 86.71 -54.35 48.92
N ARG A 110 87.29 -53.44 49.71
CA ARG A 110 86.58 -52.24 50.21
C ARG A 110 86.12 -51.34 49.07
N ALA A 111 86.95 -51.12 48.06
CA ALA A 111 86.56 -50.33 46.89
C ALA A 111 85.42 -50.98 46.10
N GLN A 112 85.36 -52.32 46.03
CA GLN A 112 84.25 -53.05 45.43
C GLN A 112 82.96 -52.92 46.26
N GLU A 113 83.05 -53.12 47.58
CA GLU A 113 81.90 -52.95 48.49
C GLU A 113 81.36 -51.51 48.46
N ASP A 114 82.23 -50.51 48.45
CA ASP A 114 81.86 -49.10 48.34
C ASP A 114 81.22 -48.78 46.97
N ALA A 115 81.73 -49.37 45.88
CA ALA A 115 81.14 -49.21 44.55
C ALA A 115 79.75 -49.84 44.48
N GLU A 116 79.56 -51.06 45.01
CA GLU A 116 78.26 -51.72 45.08
C GLU A 116 77.27 -50.92 45.94
N ALA A 117 77.71 -50.42 47.09
CA ALA A 117 76.89 -49.57 47.95
C ALA A 117 76.47 -48.27 47.24
N MET A 118 77.39 -47.65 46.48
CA MET A 118 77.10 -46.45 45.70
C MET A 118 76.15 -46.74 44.54
N GLU A 119 76.29 -47.88 43.85
CA GLU A 119 75.36 -48.31 42.80
C GLU A 119 73.94 -48.50 43.34
N ILE A 120 73.79 -49.12 44.51
CA ILE A 120 72.49 -49.29 45.17
C ILE A 120 71.87 -47.94 45.54
N GLN A 121 72.68 -47.01 46.10
CA GLN A 121 72.21 -45.67 46.46
C GLN A 121 71.75 -44.89 45.23
N VAL A 122 72.56 -44.89 44.16
CA VAL A 122 72.20 -44.21 42.89
C VAL A 122 70.96 -44.82 42.28
N ALA A 123 70.81 -46.16 42.29
CA ALA A 123 69.61 -46.82 41.78
C ALA A 123 68.36 -46.37 42.54
N HIS A 124 68.42 -46.30 43.88
CA HIS A 124 67.32 -45.83 44.71
C HIS A 124 66.98 -44.35 44.47
N GLU A 125 68.00 -43.48 44.37
CA GLU A 125 67.78 -42.06 44.07
C GLU A 125 67.16 -41.85 42.68
N VAL A 126 67.61 -42.62 41.66
CA VAL A 126 67.03 -42.58 40.32
C VAL A 126 65.58 -43.06 40.32
N GLU A 127 65.26 -44.14 41.04
CA GLU A 127 63.89 -44.63 41.18
C GLU A 127 63.00 -43.59 41.86
N HIS A 128 63.46 -43.00 42.97
CA HIS A 128 62.73 -41.95 43.68
C HIS A 128 62.51 -40.71 42.80
N ALA A 129 63.54 -40.27 42.06
CA ALA A 129 63.43 -39.14 41.14
C ALA A 129 62.44 -39.43 40.00
N ARG A 130 62.43 -40.65 39.45
CA ARG A 130 61.45 -41.08 38.44
C ARG A 130 60.03 -41.10 38.99
N ALA A 131 59.82 -41.71 40.17
CA ALA A 131 58.51 -41.75 40.81
C ALA A 131 57.97 -40.34 41.12
N ALA A 132 58.84 -39.42 41.57
CA ALA A 132 58.47 -38.03 41.79
C ALA A 132 58.10 -37.30 40.49
N ALA A 133 58.87 -37.51 39.42
CA ALA A 133 58.60 -36.92 38.11
C ALA A 133 57.28 -37.44 37.51
N ASP A 134 57.03 -38.75 37.61
CA ASP A 134 55.79 -39.38 37.15
C ASP A 134 54.57 -38.91 37.97
N GLY A 135 54.73 -38.79 39.29
CA GLY A 135 53.71 -38.22 40.18
C GLY A 135 53.37 -36.77 39.80
N TYR A 136 54.37 -35.93 39.59
CA TYR A 136 54.16 -34.54 39.18
C TYR A 136 53.51 -34.44 37.78
N ALA A 137 53.94 -35.27 36.83
CA ALA A 137 53.38 -35.29 35.48
C ALA A 137 51.91 -35.73 35.48
N THR A 138 51.56 -36.76 36.26
CA THR A 138 50.18 -37.24 36.39
C THR A 138 49.28 -36.23 37.10
N GLU A 139 49.75 -35.60 38.18
CA GLU A 139 49.01 -34.56 38.87
C GLU A 139 48.75 -33.34 37.97
N THR A 140 49.78 -32.89 37.25
CA THR A 140 49.67 -31.75 36.34
C THR A 140 48.71 -32.04 35.18
N ARG A 141 48.78 -33.24 34.59
CA ARG A 141 47.83 -33.68 33.56
C ARG A 141 46.40 -33.74 34.09
N SER A 142 46.20 -34.36 35.25
CA SER A 142 44.87 -34.47 35.87
C SER A 142 44.26 -33.11 36.19
N LYS A 143 45.07 -32.16 36.70
CA LYS A 143 44.64 -30.77 36.92
C LYS A 143 44.26 -30.08 35.63
N ALA A 144 45.09 -30.17 34.60
CA ALA A 144 44.83 -29.57 33.30
C ALA A 144 43.56 -30.14 32.64
N GLU A 145 43.36 -31.46 32.72
CA GLU A 145 42.15 -32.13 32.22
C GLU A 145 40.89 -31.68 32.99
N ALA A 146 40.97 -31.56 34.31
CA ALA A 146 39.86 -31.09 35.15
C ALA A 146 39.53 -29.59 34.91
N ASP A 147 40.53 -28.76 34.64
CA ASP A 147 40.32 -27.36 34.26
C ASP A 147 39.72 -27.26 32.85
N ALA A 148 40.23 -28.03 31.89
CA ALA A 148 39.68 -28.08 30.54
C ALA A 148 38.21 -28.53 30.53
N ALA A 149 37.87 -29.58 31.29
CA ALA A 149 36.49 -30.05 31.44
C ALA A 149 35.59 -28.95 32.04
N ARG A 150 36.05 -28.24 33.08
CA ARG A 150 35.31 -27.12 33.68
C ARG A 150 35.08 -25.98 32.70
N ILE A 151 36.08 -25.63 31.89
CA ILE A 151 35.95 -24.57 30.87
C ILE A 151 34.93 -24.99 29.80
N ILE A 152 34.97 -26.22 29.34
CA ILE A 152 34.02 -26.74 28.33
C ILE A 152 32.59 -26.74 28.90
N ASP A 153 32.39 -27.22 30.12
CA ASP A 153 31.07 -27.22 30.76
C ASP A 153 30.53 -25.80 30.95
N GLN A 154 31.38 -24.86 31.36
CA GLN A 154 31.01 -23.45 31.49
C GLN A 154 30.62 -22.85 30.14
N ALA A 155 31.43 -23.09 29.09
CA ALA A 155 31.15 -22.61 27.75
C ALA A 155 29.84 -23.19 27.18
N ASN A 156 29.55 -24.46 27.45
CA ASN A 156 28.28 -25.09 27.05
C ASN A 156 27.08 -24.45 27.77
N ARG A 157 27.18 -24.22 29.08
CA ARG A 157 26.10 -23.53 29.83
C ARG A 157 25.86 -22.12 29.31
N GLU A 158 26.91 -21.36 29.05
CA GLU A 158 26.79 -20.01 28.49
C GLU A 158 26.18 -20.02 27.08
N ALA A 159 26.53 -21.03 26.27
CA ALA A 159 25.93 -21.22 24.95
C ALA A 159 24.43 -21.55 25.05
N ASP A 160 24.04 -22.46 25.94
CA ASP A 160 22.64 -22.83 26.17
C ASP A 160 21.82 -21.64 26.69
N GLU A 161 22.37 -20.86 27.62
CA GLU A 161 21.73 -19.64 28.13
C GLU A 161 21.54 -18.59 27.02
N LEU A 162 22.52 -18.45 26.13
CA LEU A 162 22.43 -17.54 24.98
C LEU A 162 21.36 -18.01 23.98
N LEU A 163 21.28 -19.31 23.72
CA LEU A 163 20.24 -19.90 22.85
C LEU A 163 18.85 -19.70 23.45
N ASP A 164 18.65 -20.00 24.74
CA ASP A 164 17.39 -19.79 25.44
C ASP A 164 16.97 -18.31 25.46
N HIS A 165 17.93 -17.40 25.61
CA HIS A 165 17.68 -15.97 25.52
C HIS A 165 17.23 -15.57 24.10
N ALA A 166 17.98 -16.01 23.08
CA ALA A 166 17.65 -15.74 21.68
C ALA A 166 16.28 -16.30 21.28
N ASP A 167 15.92 -17.50 21.74
CA ASP A 167 14.63 -18.13 21.46
C ASP A 167 13.46 -17.41 22.15
N ARG A 168 13.66 -16.94 23.38
CA ARG A 168 12.68 -16.09 24.09
C ARG A 168 12.47 -14.77 23.37
N GLU A 169 13.54 -14.09 22.96
CA GLU A 169 13.45 -12.83 22.20
C GLU A 169 12.80 -13.04 20.83
N ALA A 170 13.20 -14.08 20.09
CA ALA A 170 12.62 -14.39 18.79
C ALA A 170 11.11 -14.69 18.91
N SER A 171 10.71 -15.45 19.93
CA SER A 171 9.31 -15.75 20.21
C SER A 171 8.51 -14.53 20.69
N ALA A 172 9.14 -13.60 21.42
CA ALA A 172 8.52 -12.33 21.79
C ALA A 172 8.28 -11.47 20.55
N ARG A 173 9.31 -11.27 19.71
CA ARG A 173 9.19 -10.49 18.46
C ARG A 173 8.16 -11.07 17.49
N ARG A 174 8.08 -12.41 17.35
CA ARG A 174 7.04 -13.05 16.54
C ARG A 174 5.64 -12.74 17.06
N ARG A 175 5.41 -12.88 18.37
CA ARG A 175 4.11 -12.56 18.99
C ARG A 175 3.74 -11.09 18.85
N GLU A 176 4.71 -10.18 19.01
CA GLU A 176 4.49 -8.74 18.77
C GLU A 176 4.13 -8.45 17.32
N ALA A 177 4.86 -9.06 16.36
CA ALA A 177 4.56 -8.91 14.94
C ALA A 177 3.18 -9.47 14.57
N GLU A 178 2.82 -10.64 15.09
CA GLU A 178 1.50 -11.25 14.91
C GLU A 178 0.39 -10.37 15.51
N ALA A 179 0.60 -9.82 16.71
CA ALA A 179 -0.35 -8.93 17.35
C ALA A 179 -0.58 -7.65 16.52
N VAL A 180 0.49 -7.04 16.00
CA VAL A 180 0.40 -5.86 15.14
C VAL A 180 -0.30 -6.21 13.81
N PHE A 181 0.02 -7.35 13.21
CA PHE A 181 -0.62 -7.81 11.98
C PHE A 181 -2.13 -8.04 12.18
N GLU A 182 -2.52 -8.73 13.25
CA GLU A 182 -3.93 -9.00 13.54
C GLU A 182 -4.68 -7.71 13.87
N GLN A 183 -4.05 -6.78 14.59
CA GLN A 183 -4.61 -5.45 14.84
C GLN A 183 -4.84 -4.68 13.52
N GLN A 184 -3.86 -4.68 12.61
CA GLN A 184 -3.99 -4.04 11.32
C GLN A 184 -5.08 -4.70 10.46
N ARG A 185 -5.16 -6.03 10.48
CA ARG A 185 -6.19 -6.78 9.78
C ARG A 185 -7.59 -6.47 10.31
N ALA A 186 -7.75 -6.44 11.63
CA ALA A 186 -9.01 -6.07 12.28
C ALA A 186 -9.40 -4.62 11.95
N ALA A 187 -8.45 -3.68 12.01
CA ALA A 187 -8.68 -2.28 11.66
C ALA A 187 -9.08 -2.11 10.18
N ALA A 188 -8.40 -2.82 9.27
CA ALA A 188 -8.75 -2.82 7.85
C ALA A 188 -10.15 -3.42 7.59
N GLY A 189 -10.50 -4.52 8.30
CA GLY A 189 -11.84 -5.11 8.23
C GLY A 189 -12.92 -4.17 8.75
N ALA A 190 -12.68 -3.49 9.87
CA ALA A 190 -13.60 -2.50 10.43
C ALA A 190 -13.79 -1.30 9.48
N ALA A 191 -12.71 -0.77 8.92
CA ALA A 191 -12.77 0.31 7.94
C ALA A 191 -13.55 -0.11 6.68
N ALA A 192 -13.31 -1.32 6.16
CA ALA A 192 -14.05 -1.85 5.02
C ALA A 192 -15.56 -1.97 5.32
N ALA A 193 -15.94 -2.49 6.49
CA ALA A 193 -17.33 -2.57 6.91
C ALA A 193 -17.99 -1.18 7.04
N GLU A 194 -17.27 -0.19 7.58
CA GLU A 194 -17.74 1.20 7.65
C GLU A 194 -17.91 1.82 6.25
N PHE A 195 -16.99 1.57 5.32
CA PHE A 195 -17.12 2.00 3.93
C PHE A 195 -18.33 1.34 3.24
N GLU A 196 -18.57 0.05 3.46
CA GLU A 196 -19.74 -0.62 2.91
C GLU A 196 -21.05 -0.07 3.51
N ALA A 197 -21.08 0.18 4.83
CA ALA A 197 -22.23 0.78 5.50
C ALA A 197 -22.55 2.19 4.96
N THR A 198 -21.54 3.05 4.82
CA THR A 198 -21.72 4.41 4.27
C THR A 198 -22.14 4.37 2.79
N LEU A 199 -21.65 3.41 2.00
CA LEU A 199 -22.10 3.20 0.62
C LEU A 199 -23.56 2.72 0.58
N ALA A 200 -23.96 1.82 1.48
CA ALA A 200 -25.34 1.34 1.58
C ALA A 200 -26.29 2.49 1.96
N GLU A 201 -25.94 3.28 2.98
CA GLU A 201 -26.71 4.46 3.39
C GLU A 201 -26.85 5.47 2.25
N ARG A 202 -25.76 5.75 1.53
CA ARG A 202 -25.79 6.66 0.38
C ARG A 202 -26.65 6.11 -0.76
N ARG A 203 -26.64 4.80 -0.99
CA ARG A 203 -27.52 4.14 -1.98
C ARG A 203 -28.98 4.26 -1.54
N GLU A 204 -29.29 3.94 -0.31
CA GLU A 204 -30.65 4.06 0.24
C GLU A 204 -31.16 5.49 0.13
N ARG A 205 -30.36 6.47 0.56
CA ARG A 205 -30.67 7.89 0.44
C ARG A 205 -30.90 8.30 -1.01
N ALA A 206 -30.03 7.91 -1.94
CA ALA A 206 -30.20 8.21 -3.36
C ALA A 206 -31.49 7.57 -3.93
N THR A 207 -31.81 6.33 -3.53
CA THR A 207 -33.06 5.67 -3.95
C THR A 207 -34.30 6.36 -3.37
N ALA A 208 -34.25 6.80 -2.12
CA ALA A 208 -35.33 7.54 -1.48
C ALA A 208 -35.53 8.90 -2.15
N GLU A 209 -34.44 9.65 -2.39
CA GLU A 209 -34.48 10.92 -3.12
C GLU A 209 -35.05 10.72 -4.54
N PHE A 210 -34.62 9.69 -5.27
CA PHE A 210 -35.16 9.38 -6.59
C PHE A 210 -36.65 9.01 -6.54
N ALA A 211 -37.07 8.19 -5.58
CA ALA A 211 -38.48 7.82 -5.40
C ALA A 211 -39.36 9.05 -5.11
N THR A 212 -38.89 9.98 -4.26
CA THR A 212 -39.61 11.23 -4.00
C THR A 212 -39.70 12.11 -5.24
N GLN A 213 -38.63 12.22 -6.04
CA GLN A 213 -38.65 12.96 -7.29
C GLN A 213 -39.62 12.33 -8.30
N MET A 214 -39.61 11.02 -8.46
CA MET A 214 -40.55 10.30 -9.33
C MET A 214 -42.00 10.50 -8.89
N ALA A 215 -42.31 10.39 -7.59
CA ALA A 215 -43.65 10.65 -7.08
C ALA A 215 -44.10 12.10 -7.31
N ASN A 216 -43.18 13.07 -7.20
CA ASN A 216 -43.48 14.47 -7.50
C ASN A 216 -43.71 14.69 -9.00
N HIS A 217 -42.91 14.07 -9.87
CA HIS A 217 -43.11 14.11 -11.32
C HIS A 217 -44.43 13.46 -11.74
N GLU A 218 -44.77 12.30 -11.18
CA GLU A 218 -46.03 11.62 -11.45
C GLU A 218 -47.23 12.48 -11.02
N ARG A 219 -47.18 13.10 -9.84
CA ARG A 219 -48.21 14.07 -9.41
C ARG A 219 -48.31 15.27 -10.35
N ALA A 220 -47.17 15.83 -10.79
CA ALA A 220 -47.16 16.96 -11.71
C ALA A 220 -47.78 16.58 -13.07
N LEU A 221 -47.49 15.37 -13.57
CA LEU A 221 -48.10 14.84 -14.79
C LEU A 221 -49.59 14.57 -14.63
N ALA A 222 -50.03 14.02 -13.49
CA ALA A 222 -51.45 13.83 -13.19
C ALA A 222 -52.21 15.17 -13.21
N VAL A 223 -51.71 16.19 -12.50
CA VAL A 223 -52.32 17.53 -12.51
C VAL A 223 -52.31 18.17 -13.91
N ALA A 224 -51.26 17.97 -14.71
CA ALA A 224 -51.21 18.47 -16.08
C ALA A 224 -52.22 17.75 -16.99
N ASN A 225 -52.38 16.43 -16.84
CA ASN A 225 -53.37 15.64 -17.56
C ASN A 225 -54.80 16.03 -17.16
N ASP A 226 -55.07 16.20 -15.86
CA ASP A 226 -56.39 16.66 -15.38
C ASP A 226 -56.76 18.00 -16.01
N LYS A 227 -55.84 18.99 -15.98
CA LYS A 227 -56.04 20.29 -16.64
C LYS A 227 -56.25 20.17 -18.15
N LEU A 228 -55.53 19.26 -18.81
CA LEU A 228 -55.73 19.01 -20.24
C LEU A 228 -57.13 18.44 -20.50
N THR A 229 -57.60 17.51 -19.67
CA THR A 229 -58.94 16.94 -19.79
C THR A 229 -60.03 17.99 -19.49
N GLU A 230 -59.86 18.82 -18.46
CA GLU A 230 -60.75 19.93 -18.15
C GLU A 230 -60.83 20.90 -19.34
N ALA A 231 -59.69 21.34 -19.87
CA ALA A 231 -59.63 22.23 -21.03
C ALA A 231 -60.26 21.59 -22.28
N GLN A 232 -60.10 20.28 -22.49
CA GLN A 232 -60.75 19.55 -23.59
C GLN A 232 -62.27 19.50 -23.41
N THR A 233 -62.76 19.25 -22.20
CA THR A 233 -64.21 19.24 -21.91
C THR A 233 -64.83 20.63 -22.04
N GLU A 234 -64.13 21.68 -21.58
CA GLU A 234 -64.55 23.07 -21.75
C GLU A 234 -64.57 23.47 -23.23
N ALA A 235 -63.51 23.12 -23.99
CA ALA A 235 -63.47 23.35 -25.43
C ALA A 235 -64.61 22.62 -26.16
N ALA A 236 -64.91 21.37 -25.79
CA ALA A 236 -66.03 20.61 -26.35
C ALA A 236 -67.38 21.29 -26.04
N ARG A 237 -67.57 21.76 -24.80
CA ARG A 237 -68.78 22.49 -24.39
C ARG A 237 -68.94 23.81 -25.13
N VAL A 238 -67.86 24.59 -25.28
CA VAL A 238 -67.87 25.84 -26.05
C VAL A 238 -68.19 25.58 -27.52
N LEU A 239 -67.63 24.51 -28.11
CA LEU A 239 -67.96 24.12 -29.48
C LEU A 239 -69.43 23.70 -29.60
N GLU A 240 -69.96 22.91 -28.67
CA GLU A 240 -71.38 22.51 -28.67
C GLU A 240 -72.32 23.72 -28.52
N GLU A 241 -72.01 24.65 -27.62
CA GLU A 241 -72.76 25.89 -27.43
C GLU A 241 -72.68 26.82 -28.66
N ALA A 242 -71.50 26.94 -29.28
CA ALA A 242 -71.32 27.67 -30.53
C ALA A 242 -72.08 27.01 -31.70
N HIS A 243 -72.13 25.68 -31.75
CA HIS A 243 -72.93 24.95 -32.73
C HIS A 243 -74.43 25.15 -32.51
N ALA A 244 -74.92 25.02 -31.27
CA ALA A 244 -76.33 25.21 -30.93
C ALA A 244 -76.80 26.64 -31.22
N SER A 245 -76.01 27.65 -30.82
CA SER A 245 -76.31 29.06 -31.14
C SER A 245 -76.29 29.34 -32.64
N ALA A 246 -75.35 28.77 -33.40
CA ALA A 246 -75.33 28.87 -34.86
C ALA A 246 -76.53 28.17 -35.52
N GLU A 247 -77.00 27.05 -34.98
CA GLU A 247 -78.23 26.37 -35.44
C GLU A 247 -79.48 27.20 -35.11
N GLU A 248 -79.59 27.75 -33.91
CA GLU A 248 -80.67 28.67 -33.54
C GLU A 248 -80.72 29.91 -34.44
N GLU A 249 -79.57 30.55 -34.70
CA GLU A 249 -79.48 31.68 -35.62
C GLU A 249 -79.90 31.29 -37.05
N ARG A 250 -79.49 30.11 -37.53
CA ARG A 250 -79.91 29.57 -38.82
C ARG A 250 -81.42 29.32 -38.87
N GLU A 251 -82.01 28.74 -37.82
CA GLU A 251 -83.45 28.51 -37.74
C GLU A 251 -84.24 29.82 -37.68
N ARG A 252 -83.80 30.80 -36.88
CA ARG A 252 -84.38 32.14 -36.83
C ARG A 252 -84.33 32.79 -38.21
N ALA A 253 -83.16 32.84 -38.85
CA ALA A 253 -83.00 33.39 -40.19
C ALA A 253 -83.87 32.66 -41.23
N ALA A 254 -83.98 31.33 -41.16
CA ALA A 254 -84.85 30.55 -42.04
C ALA A 254 -86.33 30.83 -41.81
N SER A 255 -86.77 31.01 -40.56
CA SER A 255 -88.14 31.38 -40.21
C SER A 255 -88.50 32.80 -40.67
N GLU A 256 -87.58 33.75 -40.50
CA GLU A 256 -87.72 35.12 -41.00
C GLU A 256 -87.77 35.15 -42.52
N ALA A 257 -86.91 34.38 -43.19
CA ALA A 257 -86.93 34.25 -44.64
C ALA A 257 -88.26 33.66 -45.13
N LYS A 258 -88.77 32.60 -44.50
CA LYS A 258 -90.09 32.03 -44.80
C LYS A 258 -91.22 33.05 -44.60
N SER A 259 -91.21 33.78 -43.49
CA SER A 259 -92.19 34.84 -43.21
C SER A 259 -92.13 35.96 -44.26
N ARG A 260 -90.94 36.41 -44.65
CA ARG A 260 -90.76 37.40 -45.73
C ARG A 260 -91.24 36.89 -47.08
N LEU A 261 -90.96 35.64 -47.42
CA LEU A 261 -91.45 35.01 -48.66
C LEU A 261 -92.98 34.90 -48.67
N GLU A 262 -93.59 34.51 -47.54
CA GLU A 262 -95.04 34.42 -47.42
C GLU A 262 -95.70 35.80 -47.51
N ASN A 263 -95.14 36.81 -46.82
CA ASN A 263 -95.59 38.19 -46.93
C ASN A 263 -95.45 38.73 -48.37
N ALA A 264 -94.34 38.43 -49.03
CA ALA A 264 -94.13 38.79 -50.43
C ALA A 264 -95.11 38.06 -51.36
N ARG A 265 -95.46 36.80 -51.07
CA ARG A 265 -96.47 36.03 -51.80
C ARG A 265 -97.86 36.61 -51.61
N ILE A 266 -98.25 36.93 -50.37
CA ILE A 266 -99.53 37.59 -50.07
C ILE A 266 -99.60 38.95 -50.77
N ALA A 267 -98.53 39.75 -50.72
CA ALA A 267 -98.44 41.02 -51.42
C ALA A 267 -98.52 40.82 -52.94
N ALA A 268 -97.81 39.85 -53.51
CA ALA A 268 -97.87 39.52 -54.93
C ALA A 268 -99.27 39.05 -55.35
N GLU A 269 -99.93 38.21 -54.56
CA GLU A 269 -101.32 37.82 -54.81
C GLU A 269 -102.29 39.00 -54.67
N ARG A 270 -102.04 39.92 -53.73
CA ARG A 270 -102.83 41.14 -53.57
C ARG A 270 -102.67 42.04 -54.79
N VAL A 271 -101.44 42.30 -55.22
CA VAL A 271 -101.14 43.05 -56.45
C VAL A 271 -101.73 42.35 -57.67
N LYS A 272 -101.72 41.01 -57.72
CA LYS A 272 -102.37 40.25 -58.79
C LYS A 272 -103.89 40.43 -58.78
N ARG A 273 -104.54 40.38 -57.62
CA ARG A 273 -106.00 40.63 -57.49
C ARG A 273 -106.36 42.08 -57.75
N GLU A 274 -105.55 43.04 -57.29
CA GLU A 274 -105.73 44.46 -57.55
C GLU A 274 -105.53 44.76 -59.04
N SER A 275 -104.50 44.19 -59.68
CA SER A 275 -104.30 44.32 -61.12
C SER A 275 -105.35 43.58 -61.95
N GLU A 276 -105.86 42.41 -61.53
CA GLU A 276 -107.02 41.76 -62.15
C GLU A 276 -108.29 42.60 -61.99
N ARG A 277 -108.50 43.23 -60.83
CA ARG A 277 -109.61 44.17 -60.61
C ARG A 277 -109.45 45.40 -61.49
N GLU A 278 -108.28 46.00 -61.57
CA GLU A 278 -107.98 47.13 -62.45
C GLU A 278 -108.15 46.76 -63.91
N LEU A 279 -107.68 45.57 -64.34
CA LEU A 279 -107.90 45.05 -65.68
C LEU A 279 -109.38 44.82 -65.96
N SER A 280 -110.16 44.30 -65.00
CA SER A 280 -111.61 44.13 -65.14
C SER A 280 -112.35 45.47 -65.16
N ALA A 281 -111.90 46.46 -64.39
CA ALA A 281 -112.45 47.81 -64.38
C ALA A 281 -112.08 48.56 -65.67
N LEU A 282 -110.87 48.36 -66.20
CA LEU A 282 -110.44 48.85 -67.51
C LEU A 282 -111.19 48.16 -68.64
N ALA A 283 -111.44 46.85 -68.55
CA ALA A 283 -112.28 46.12 -69.49
C ALA A 283 -113.72 46.63 -69.44
N ALA A 284 -114.30 46.85 -68.26
CA ALA A 284 -115.63 47.44 -68.10
C ALA A 284 -115.69 48.89 -68.59
N ARG A 285 -114.64 49.70 -68.39
CA ARG A 285 -114.52 51.03 -68.99
C ARG A 285 -114.41 50.95 -70.50
N ARG A 286 -113.64 50.00 -71.04
CA ARG A 286 -113.55 49.76 -72.48
C ARG A 286 -114.92 49.38 -73.02
N ASP A 287 -115.62 48.44 -72.41
CA ASP A 287 -116.94 47.98 -72.84
C ASP A 287 -117.97 49.11 -72.73
N SER A 288 -117.94 49.89 -71.64
CA SER A 288 -118.72 51.14 -71.49
C SER A 288 -118.40 52.16 -72.57
N ILE A 289 -117.13 52.37 -72.94
CA ILE A 289 -116.75 53.25 -74.05
C ILE A 289 -117.23 52.65 -75.38
N THR A 290 -117.19 51.33 -75.54
CA THR A 290 -117.67 50.65 -76.76
C THR A 290 -119.18 50.79 -76.89
N GLU A 291 -119.91 50.70 -75.78
CA GLU A 291 -121.36 50.90 -75.68
C GLU A 291 -121.75 52.37 -75.84
N GLN A 292 -120.97 53.30 -75.29
CA GLN A 292 -121.10 54.74 -75.54
C GLN A 292 -120.80 55.09 -77.00
N LEU A 293 -119.82 54.44 -77.65
CA LEU A 293 -119.56 54.59 -79.09
C LEU A 293 -120.65 53.96 -79.96
N ALA A 294 -121.31 52.88 -79.50
CA ALA A 294 -122.48 52.31 -80.17
C ALA A 294 -123.70 53.24 -80.09
N ASN A 295 -123.95 53.84 -78.91
CA ASN A 295 -125.00 54.85 -78.73
C ASN A 295 -124.72 56.15 -79.48
N VAL A 296 -123.45 56.58 -79.55
CA VAL A 296 -123.05 57.73 -80.38
C VAL A 296 -123.14 57.40 -81.86
N ARG A 297 -122.85 56.18 -82.32
CA ARG A 297 -123.15 55.75 -83.71
C ARG A 297 -124.65 55.77 -84.02
N GLN A 298 -125.51 55.46 -83.05
CA GLN A 298 -126.95 55.50 -83.22
C GLN A 298 -127.52 56.93 -83.17
N MET A 299 -126.98 57.83 -82.32
CA MET A 299 -127.32 59.26 -82.32
C MET A 299 -126.72 60.05 -83.49
N LEU A 300 -125.59 59.60 -84.06
CA LEU A 300 -125.03 60.14 -85.31
C LEU A 300 -125.73 59.61 -86.57
N SER A 301 -126.74 58.76 -86.44
CA SER A 301 -127.65 58.36 -87.53
C SER A 301 -128.85 59.32 -87.68
N THR A 302 -129.05 60.27 -86.76
CA THR A 302 -130.22 61.19 -86.74
C THR A 302 -129.90 62.68 -86.85
N LEU A 303 -128.63 63.06 -87.01
CA LEU A 303 -128.27 64.40 -87.48
C LEU A 303 -126.91 64.32 -88.17
N GLY A 304 -126.89 64.74 -89.43
CA GLY A 304 -125.80 64.47 -90.36
C GLY A 304 -124.47 65.13 -90.02
N GLY A 305 -123.41 64.45 -90.47
CA GLY A 305 -122.49 65.01 -91.47
C GLY A 305 -121.32 65.84 -90.96
N SER A 306 -120.14 65.49 -91.50
CA SER A 306 -118.84 66.19 -91.46
C SER A 306 -117.94 65.77 -90.27
N ALA A 307 -116.95 64.88 -90.46
CA ALA A 307 -115.66 65.10 -91.15
C ALA A 307 -114.88 66.25 -90.47
N LEU A 308 -113.66 66.07 -89.93
CA LEU A 308 -112.45 65.60 -90.61
C LEU A 308 -111.32 65.39 -89.56
N THR A 309 -110.53 64.31 -89.70
CA THR A 309 -109.03 64.24 -89.67
C THR A 309 -108.24 64.71 -88.44
N MET A 310 -107.08 64.15 -88.05
CA MET A 310 -106.20 63.04 -88.45
C MET A 310 -104.92 63.25 -87.60
N ASN A 311 -104.09 62.21 -87.46
CA ASN A 311 -102.62 62.29 -87.29
C ASN A 311 -102.12 62.58 -85.86
N LEU A 312 -101.04 61.99 -85.34
CA LEU A 312 -100.00 61.12 -85.91
C LEU A 312 -99.22 60.52 -84.70
N ALA A 313 -98.67 59.32 -84.86
CA ALA A 313 -97.61 58.75 -84.03
C ALA A 313 -96.32 59.62 -84.08
N PRO A 314 -95.12 59.16 -83.66
CA PRO A 314 -94.67 58.25 -82.60
C PRO A 314 -93.56 58.93 -81.74
N GLY A 315 -92.94 58.23 -80.77
CA GLY A 315 -91.65 58.71 -80.23
C GLY A 315 -91.19 58.07 -78.91
N SER A 316 -90.45 56.97 -79.02
CA SER A 316 -89.26 56.69 -78.18
C SER A 316 -88.19 57.80 -78.39
N PRO A 317 -87.01 57.88 -77.72
CA PRO A 317 -86.31 56.91 -76.87
C PRO A 317 -85.41 57.54 -75.74
N THR A 318 -84.45 56.75 -75.22
CA THR A 318 -83.10 57.16 -74.71
C THR A 318 -83.01 57.95 -73.40
N SER A 319 -82.02 57.80 -72.52
CA SER A 319 -80.76 57.05 -72.53
C SER A 319 -80.14 57.03 -71.11
N PRO A 320 -79.06 56.25 -70.91
CA PRO A 320 -78.41 55.97 -69.63
C PRO A 320 -77.28 56.96 -69.31
N GLY A 321 -76.74 56.85 -68.10
CA GLY A 321 -75.52 57.55 -67.66
C GLY A 321 -74.72 56.64 -66.73
N ASP A 322 -73.56 56.26 -67.22
CA ASP A 322 -72.59 55.30 -66.72
C ASP A 322 -71.46 56.01 -65.94
N VAL A 323 -70.47 55.21 -65.49
CA VAL A 323 -69.07 55.49 -65.08
C VAL A 323 -68.81 55.92 -63.62
N ALA A 324 -68.17 55.08 -62.80
CA ALA A 324 -66.72 54.73 -62.69
C ALA A 324 -66.11 55.47 -61.46
N ALA A 325 -65.07 55.06 -60.73
CA ALA A 325 -63.97 54.09 -60.84
C ALA A 325 -63.52 53.76 -59.37
N GLU A 326 -63.04 52.56 -59.01
CA GLU A 326 -61.60 52.14 -58.98
C GLU A 326 -60.73 53.02 -58.03
N ASP A 327 -59.99 52.50 -57.03
CA ASP A 327 -58.75 51.74 -57.22
C ASP A 327 -58.21 51.03 -55.93
N ALA A 328 -57.40 50.03 -56.23
CA ALA A 328 -56.57 49.05 -55.52
C ALA A 328 -55.47 49.62 -54.58
N ALA A 329 -54.52 48.90 -53.95
CA ALA A 329 -54.36 47.58 -53.34
C ALA A 329 -52.95 47.48 -52.69
N THR A 330 -52.80 46.62 -51.69
CA THR A 330 -51.67 45.69 -51.40
C THR A 330 -50.23 46.10 -50.99
N LYS A 331 -49.84 45.60 -49.79
CA LYS A 331 -48.71 44.69 -49.39
C LYS A 331 -47.21 45.11 -49.43
N LYS A 332 -46.53 44.91 -48.28
CA LYS A 332 -45.43 43.92 -47.95
C LYS A 332 -44.64 44.44 -46.72
N SER A 333 -44.46 43.70 -45.61
CA SER A 333 -43.59 42.55 -45.26
C SER A 333 -42.27 42.90 -44.53
N THR A 334 -42.07 42.19 -43.40
CA THR A 334 -40.80 41.72 -42.77
C THR A 334 -39.76 42.73 -42.24
N SER A 335 -39.44 42.69 -40.93
CA SER A 335 -38.35 41.87 -40.35
C SER A 335 -38.13 42.14 -38.85
N ALA A 336 -37.41 41.22 -38.21
CA ALA A 336 -37.25 40.94 -36.78
C ALA A 336 -36.40 41.93 -35.94
N LYS A 337 -36.55 41.90 -34.60
CA LYS A 337 -35.43 41.81 -33.61
C LYS A 337 -35.89 41.51 -32.17
N THR A 338 -35.32 40.41 -31.63
CA THR A 338 -35.01 40.00 -30.24
C THR A 338 -35.35 40.88 -29.03
N THR A 339 -35.78 40.24 -27.93
CA THR A 339 -35.09 40.30 -26.61
C THR A 339 -35.42 39.08 -25.74
N ALA A 340 -34.36 38.47 -25.19
CA ALA A 340 -34.39 37.52 -24.09
C ALA A 340 -34.08 38.27 -22.78
N LYS A 341 -34.85 38.03 -21.70
CA LYS A 341 -34.39 38.20 -20.30
C LYS A 341 -35.37 37.56 -19.30
N ALA A 342 -34.81 36.76 -18.38
CA ALA A 342 -35.36 36.25 -17.11
C ALA A 342 -36.62 35.34 -17.23
N ARG A 343 -36.62 34.13 -16.69
CA ARG A 343 -36.17 33.70 -15.37
C ARG A 343 -36.05 32.17 -15.34
#